data_AF-G3MIF1-F1
#
_entry.id   AF-G3MIF1-F1
#
_cell.length_a   1.000
_cell.length_b   1.000
_cell.length_c   1.000
_cell.angle_alpha   90.00
_cell.angle_beta   90.00
_cell.angle_gamma   90.00
#
_symmetry.space_group_name_H-M   'P 1'
#
loop_
_entity.id
_entity.type
_entity.pdbx_description
1 polymer ?
#
loop_
_entity_poly.entity_id
_entity_poly.type
_entity_poly.pdbx_seq_one_letter_code
_entity_poly.pdbx_strand_id
1 'polypeptide(L)'
;RRLAQFGVFGCAGVNVVSFSAACQRQKRKAAGLRSEVSRFRGQNPSGYLPSQTCTMDKHPKVADEIQQELASFNAASLKHTETQEKVTLPSKEDVQQEKIHNSLLEGVEQFEKTSMKHAQTQEKVCLPKKEDIESEKEHKQMIEGIESFDPSKLKHAETSVKNPLPTKEVIEQEKAA
;
A
#
# COMPACT_ATOMS: atom_id res chain seq x y z
N ARG A 1 -15.57 19.85 0.77
CA ARG A 1 -15.07 18.53 1.21
C ARG A 1 -14.78 18.64 2.71
N ARG A 2 -15.59 17.98 3.55
CA ARG A 2 -15.51 18.08 5.02
C ARG A 2 -14.29 17.29 5.50
N LEU A 3 -13.31 17.97 6.12
CA LEU A 3 -12.31 17.31 6.96
C LEU A 3 -12.89 17.20 8.37
N ALA A 4 -13.08 15.97 8.85
CA ALA A 4 -13.42 15.71 10.24
C ALA A 4 -12.14 15.82 11.08
N GLN A 5 -12.18 16.71 12.07
CA GLN A 5 -11.23 16.73 13.18
C GLN A 5 -11.40 15.44 14.00
N PHE A 6 -10.33 14.66 14.15
CA PHE A 6 -10.23 13.68 15.23
C PHE A 6 -9.46 14.31 16.38
N GLY A 7 -10.17 14.60 17.47
CA GLY A 7 -9.60 15.07 18.72
C GLY A 7 -8.78 13.96 19.37
N VAL A 8 -7.54 14.30 19.71
CA VAL A 8 -6.64 13.47 20.51
C VAL A 8 -7.11 13.52 21.96
N PHE A 9 -7.72 12.44 22.45
CA PHE A 9 -7.88 12.23 23.88
C PHE A 9 -6.58 11.59 24.40
N GLY A 10 -5.66 12.45 24.86
CA GLY A 10 -4.47 12.03 25.58
C GLY A 10 -4.85 11.60 27.00
N CYS A 11 -4.78 10.30 27.29
CA CYS A 11 -4.66 9.82 28.65
C CYS A 11 -3.17 9.74 28.98
N ALA A 12 -2.72 10.68 29.81
CA ALA A 12 -1.38 10.68 30.39
C ALA A 12 -1.18 9.44 31.28
N GLY A 13 -0.05 8.77 31.09
CA GLY A 13 0.65 7.96 32.09
C GLY A 13 -0.11 6.76 32.66
N VAL A 14 0.01 5.60 32.01
CA VAL A 14 -0.31 4.32 32.66
C VAL A 14 0.98 3.50 32.80
N ASN A 15 1.52 3.51 34.01
CA ASN A 15 2.67 2.69 34.41
C ASN A 15 2.33 1.20 34.28
N VAL A 16 3.19 0.42 33.60
CA VAL A 16 3.06 -1.03 33.38
C VAL A 16 2.98 -1.84 34.68
N VAL A 17 3.48 -1.31 35.80
CA VAL A 17 3.45 -2.00 37.11
C VAL A 17 2.04 -2.05 37.72
N SER A 18 1.11 -1.18 37.30
CA SER A 18 -0.25 -1.11 37.84
C SER A 18 -1.19 -2.18 37.27
N PHE A 19 -0.84 -2.82 36.15
CA PHE A 19 -1.69 -3.84 35.51
C PHE A 19 -1.66 -5.20 36.24
N SER A 20 -0.57 -5.50 36.96
CA SER A 20 -0.40 -6.78 37.67
C SER A 20 -1.30 -6.87 38.93
N ALA A 21 -1.49 -5.78 39.66
CA ALA A 21 -2.37 -5.75 40.83
C ALA A 21 -3.86 -5.80 40.49
N ALA A 22 -4.27 -5.25 39.33
CA ALA A 22 -5.66 -5.31 38.86
C ALA A 22 -6.08 -6.72 38.41
N CYS A 23 -5.16 -7.48 37.82
CA CYS A 23 -5.39 -8.85 37.38
C CYS A 23 -5.57 -9.83 38.56
N GLN A 24 -4.90 -9.57 39.70
CA GLN A 24 -5.02 -10.43 40.89
C GLN A 24 -6.33 -10.22 41.68
N ARG A 25 -7.00 -9.06 41.52
CA ARG A 25 -8.30 -8.78 42.15
C ARG A 25 -9.48 -9.39 41.39
N GLN A 26 -9.33 -9.71 40.11
CA GLN A 26 -10.34 -10.43 39.31
C GLN A 26 -10.36 -11.95 39.59
N LYS A 27 -9.26 -12.56 40.04
CA LYS A 27 -9.24 -14.00 40.39
C LYS A 27 -10.01 -14.38 41.66
N ARG A 28 -10.39 -13.43 42.53
CA ARG A 28 -11.27 -13.71 43.70
C ARG A 28 -12.76 -13.55 43.43
N LYS A 29 -13.17 -12.92 42.31
CA LYS A 29 -14.60 -12.83 41.92
C LYS A 29 -15.09 -14.06 41.13
N ALA A 30 -14.19 -14.84 40.53
CA ALA A 30 -14.54 -16.03 39.76
C ALA A 30 -14.89 -17.27 40.62
N ALA A 31 -14.63 -17.25 41.93
CA ALA A 31 -14.98 -18.35 42.84
C ALA A 31 -16.42 -18.27 43.39
N GLY A 32 -17.09 -17.12 43.26
CA GLY A 32 -18.47 -16.92 43.75
C GLY A 32 -19.57 -17.30 42.76
N LEU A 33 -19.24 -17.48 41.48
CA LEU A 33 -20.23 -17.74 40.41
C LEU A 33 -20.35 -19.23 40.04
N ARG A 34 -19.55 -20.12 40.65
CA ARG A 34 -19.66 -21.58 40.45
C ARG A 34 -20.64 -22.28 41.40
N SER A 35 -21.22 -21.60 42.38
CA SER A 35 -22.22 -22.18 43.30
C SER A 35 -23.67 -21.95 42.88
N GLU A 36 -23.96 -21.06 41.92
CA GLU A 36 -25.34 -20.82 41.45
C GLU A 36 -25.75 -21.66 40.23
N VAL A 37 -24.80 -22.24 39.50
CA VAL A 37 -25.08 -23.08 38.32
C VAL A 37 -25.63 -24.48 38.69
N SER A 38 -25.70 -24.83 39.99
CA SER A 38 -26.22 -26.13 40.45
C SER A 38 -27.71 -26.10 40.86
N ARG A 39 -28.43 -24.97 40.71
CA ARG A 39 -29.87 -24.88 41.07
C ARG A 39 -30.84 -24.73 39.91
N PHE A 40 -30.39 -24.83 38.66
CA PHE A 40 -31.28 -24.79 37.49
C PHE A 40 -31.45 -26.18 36.86
N ARG A 41 -31.74 -27.17 37.70
CA ARG A 41 -32.16 -28.50 37.26
C ARG A 41 -33.61 -28.72 37.71
N GLY A 42 -34.52 -28.69 36.73
CA GLY A 42 -35.84 -29.31 36.82
C GLY A 42 -36.87 -28.61 37.69
N GLN A 43 -37.46 -27.53 37.17
CA GLN A 43 -38.87 -27.29 37.41
C GLN A 43 -39.56 -27.12 36.06
N ASN A 44 -40.28 -28.16 35.66
CA ASN A 44 -41.37 -28.10 34.70
C ASN A 44 -42.52 -27.39 35.42
N PRO A 45 -42.89 -26.14 35.08
CA PRO A 45 -44.15 -25.60 35.55
C PRO A 45 -45.22 -26.16 34.63
N SER A 46 -45.80 -27.28 35.07
CA SER A 46 -47.18 -27.64 34.71
C SER A 46 -48.08 -26.52 35.25
N GLY A 47 -48.27 -25.49 34.44
CA GLY A 47 -49.08 -24.33 34.74
C GLY A 47 -49.62 -23.75 33.45
N TYR A 48 -50.64 -24.40 32.91
CA TYR A 48 -51.55 -23.74 31.98
C TYR A 48 -52.19 -22.55 32.70
N LEU A 49 -51.84 -21.34 32.25
CA LEU A 49 -52.58 -20.11 32.51
C LEU A 49 -52.84 -19.40 31.17
N PRO A 50 -53.98 -18.71 31.07
CA PRO A 50 -54.79 -18.64 29.87
C PRO A 50 -54.16 -17.75 28.80
N SER A 51 -54.49 -18.07 27.56
CA SER A 51 -54.27 -17.28 26.36
C SER A 51 -54.57 -15.79 26.60
N GLN A 52 -53.54 -15.01 26.91
CA GLN A 52 -53.55 -13.58 26.66
C GLN A 52 -53.24 -13.40 25.18
N THR A 53 -54.28 -13.29 24.38
CA THR A 53 -54.17 -12.70 23.04
C THR A 53 -53.85 -11.22 23.24
N CYS A 54 -52.56 -10.86 23.25
CA CYS A 54 -52.15 -9.49 23.03
C CYS A 54 -52.54 -9.12 21.59
N THR A 55 -53.46 -8.16 21.43
CA THR A 55 -53.84 -7.60 20.13
C THR A 55 -52.70 -6.74 19.62
N MET A 56 -51.70 -7.38 19.02
CA MET A 56 -50.63 -6.73 18.27
C MET A 56 -51.14 -6.44 16.85
N ASP A 57 -52.04 -5.47 16.72
CA ASP A 57 -52.80 -5.23 15.49
C ASP A 57 -52.02 -4.59 14.32
N LYS A 58 -50.69 -4.45 14.37
CA LYS A 58 -49.90 -3.93 13.23
C LYS A 58 -48.50 -4.55 13.13
N HIS A 59 -48.42 -5.85 12.91
CA HIS A 59 -47.23 -6.46 12.30
C HIS A 59 -47.63 -7.22 11.03
N PRO A 60 -46.79 -7.22 9.98
CA PRO A 60 -47.06 -8.00 8.78
C PRO A 60 -47.23 -9.48 9.18
N LYS A 61 -48.38 -10.07 8.85
CA LYS A 61 -48.63 -11.49 9.07
C LYS A 61 -47.67 -12.27 8.17
N VAL A 62 -46.76 -13.01 8.79
CA VAL A 62 -45.88 -13.94 8.11
C VAL A 62 -46.77 -14.95 7.36
N ALA A 63 -46.47 -15.25 6.09
CA ALA A 63 -47.28 -16.17 5.30
C ALA A 63 -47.48 -17.52 6.02
N ASP A 64 -48.67 -18.12 5.88
CA ASP A 64 -49.08 -19.32 6.64
C ASP A 64 -48.12 -20.50 6.43
N GLU A 65 -47.51 -20.60 5.25
CA GLU A 65 -46.49 -21.58 4.90
C GLU A 65 -45.26 -21.49 5.83
N ILE A 66 -44.75 -20.28 6.05
CA ILE A 66 -43.59 -20.03 6.92
C ILE A 66 -43.96 -20.28 8.39
N GLN A 67 -45.20 -19.98 8.79
CA GLN A 67 -45.67 -20.30 10.14
C GLN A 67 -45.70 -21.81 10.40
N GLN A 68 -46.13 -22.59 9.40
CA GLN A 68 -46.17 -24.04 9.48
C GLN A 68 -44.76 -24.66 9.50
N GLU A 69 -43.83 -24.13 8.70
CA GLU A 69 -42.42 -24.54 8.73
C GLU A 69 -41.78 -24.26 10.10
N LEU A 70 -42.06 -23.10 10.70
CA LEU A 70 -41.58 -22.77 12.05
C LEU A 70 -42.19 -23.67 13.12
N ALA A 71 -43.48 -24.00 13.01
CA ALA A 71 -44.16 -24.88 13.95
C ALA A 71 -43.71 -26.35 13.84
N SER A 72 -43.29 -26.78 12.64
CA SER A 72 -42.78 -28.13 12.36
C SER A 72 -41.25 -28.23 12.39
N PHE A 73 -40.55 -27.12 12.64
CA PHE A 73 -39.10 -27.06 12.64
C PHE A 73 -38.50 -27.95 13.73
N ASN A 74 -37.76 -28.97 13.31
CA ASN A 74 -37.09 -29.88 14.22
C ASN A 74 -35.67 -29.36 14.53
N ALA A 75 -35.49 -28.73 15.70
CA ALA A 75 -34.18 -28.27 16.13
C ALA A 75 -33.12 -29.40 16.24
N ALA A 76 -33.54 -30.67 16.35
CA ALA A 76 -32.64 -31.82 16.39
C ALA A 76 -32.07 -32.19 15.01
N SER A 77 -32.63 -31.68 13.90
CA SER A 77 -32.06 -31.87 12.56
C SER A 77 -30.93 -30.88 12.25
N LEU A 78 -30.65 -29.93 13.15
CA LEU A 78 -29.49 -29.06 13.04
C LEU A 78 -28.22 -29.88 13.29
N LYS A 79 -27.26 -29.78 12.38
CA LYS A 79 -25.95 -30.42 12.56
C LYS A 79 -25.28 -29.83 13.80
N HIS A 80 -24.83 -30.69 14.70
CA HIS A 80 -24.00 -30.25 15.82
C HIS A 80 -22.67 -29.73 15.27
N THR A 81 -22.42 -28.43 15.44
CA THR A 81 -21.14 -27.81 15.13
C THR A 81 -20.40 -27.59 16.44
N GLU A 82 -19.35 -28.37 16.66
CA GLU A 82 -18.46 -28.21 17.81
C GLU A 82 -17.55 -26.99 17.58
N THR A 83 -17.80 -25.91 18.32
CA THR A 83 -16.97 -24.70 18.25
C THR A 83 -15.73 -24.90 19.12
N GLN A 84 -14.58 -25.14 18.50
CA GLN A 84 -13.28 -25.20 19.17
C GLN A 84 -12.75 -23.78 19.40
N GLU A 85 -12.69 -23.34 20.65
CA GLU A 85 -12.01 -22.09 21.04
C GLU A 85 -10.49 -22.33 21.03
N LYS A 86 -9.81 -22.01 19.91
CA LYS A 86 -8.36 -22.15 19.80
C LYS A 86 -7.64 -21.04 20.58
N VAL A 87 -7.56 -21.17 21.90
CA VAL A 87 -6.67 -20.36 22.74
C VAL A 87 -5.30 -21.01 22.77
N THR A 88 -4.58 -20.99 21.64
CA THR A 88 -3.16 -21.38 21.66
C THR A 88 -2.36 -20.24 22.24
N LEU A 89 -1.61 -20.53 23.30
CA LEU A 89 -0.62 -19.59 23.82
C LEU A 89 0.41 -19.28 22.72
N PRO A 90 0.94 -18.05 22.68
CA PRO A 90 2.07 -17.73 21.81
C PRO A 90 3.20 -18.74 22.02
N SER A 91 3.80 -19.19 20.92
CA SER A 91 4.95 -20.07 20.97
C SER A 91 6.17 -19.32 21.52
N LYS A 92 7.20 -20.07 21.94
CA LYS A 92 8.48 -19.49 22.34
C LYS A 92 9.11 -18.66 21.21
N GLU A 93 8.90 -19.09 19.97
CA GLU A 93 9.39 -18.43 18.76
C GLU A 93 8.70 -17.08 18.56
N ASP A 94 7.38 -17.01 18.75
CA ASP A 94 6.61 -15.76 18.63
C ASP A 94 7.12 -14.68 19.60
N VAL A 95 7.36 -15.05 20.86
CA VAL A 95 7.90 -14.12 21.89
C VAL A 95 9.32 -13.70 21.57
N GLN A 96 10.15 -14.60 21.03
CA GLN A 96 11.52 -14.27 20.62
C GLN A 96 11.53 -13.30 19.43
N GLN A 97 10.67 -13.53 18.44
CA GLN A 97 10.52 -12.63 17.30
C GLN A 97 10.05 -11.24 17.73
N GLU A 98 9.04 -11.18 18.62
CA GLU A 98 8.56 -9.91 19.17
C GLU A 98 9.67 -9.15 19.90
N LYS A 99 10.48 -9.86 20.71
CA LYS A 99 11.62 -9.25 21.40
C LYS A 99 12.66 -8.69 20.43
N ILE A 100 12.97 -9.41 19.35
CA ILE A 100 13.90 -8.94 18.31
C ILE A 100 13.34 -7.69 17.62
N HIS A 101 12.06 -7.72 17.26
CA HIS A 101 11.38 -6.59 16.63
C HIS A 101 11.38 -5.35 17.52
N ASN A 102 11.04 -5.49 18.80
CA ASN A 102 11.03 -4.38 19.75
C ASN A 102 12.44 -3.82 19.98
N SER A 103 13.45 -4.69 20.08
CA SER A 103 14.84 -4.25 20.21
C SER A 103 15.32 -3.44 19.00
N LEU A 104 14.89 -3.79 17.78
CA LEU A 104 15.22 -3.04 16.58
C LEU A 104 14.54 -1.65 16.59
N LEU A 105 13.26 -1.61 16.97
CA LEU A 105 12.51 -0.35 17.08
C LEU A 105 13.14 0.58 18.12
N GLU A 106 13.45 0.08 19.31
CA GLU A 106 14.12 0.85 20.37
C GLU A 106 15.47 1.41 19.89
N GLY A 107 16.25 0.61 19.16
CA GLY A 107 17.53 1.05 18.59
C GLY A 107 17.39 2.19 17.58
N VAL A 108 16.30 2.22 16.80
CA VAL A 108 16.01 3.30 15.85
C VAL A 108 15.43 4.52 16.56
N GLU A 109 14.55 4.33 17.54
CA GLU A 109 13.96 5.41 18.33
C GLU A 109 15.00 6.18 19.15
N GLN A 110 15.96 5.46 19.73
CA GLN A 110 17.04 6.03 20.54
C GLN A 110 18.27 6.42 19.70
N PHE A 111 18.20 6.33 18.38
CA PHE A 111 19.34 6.61 17.51
C PHE A 111 19.76 8.09 17.58
N GLU A 112 20.91 8.33 18.21
CA GLU A 112 21.52 9.67 18.30
C GLU A 112 22.18 10.07 16.97
N LYS A 113 21.52 10.93 16.20
CA LYS A 113 22.05 11.47 14.93
C LYS A 113 23.38 12.22 15.09
N THR A 114 23.65 12.75 16.28
CA THR A 114 24.90 13.43 16.64
C THR A 114 26.10 12.49 16.72
N SER A 115 25.87 11.19 16.89
CA SER A 115 26.93 10.16 16.86
C SER A 115 27.41 9.83 15.44
N MET A 116 26.70 10.31 14.40
CA MET A 116 27.09 10.10 13.01
C MET A 116 28.33 10.91 12.66
N LYS A 117 29.29 10.27 11.98
CA LYS A 117 30.45 10.96 11.41
C LYS A 117 29.98 11.91 10.31
N HIS A 118 30.48 13.14 10.32
CA HIS A 118 30.17 14.10 9.28
C HIS A 118 30.77 13.63 7.95
N ALA A 119 29.91 13.44 6.95
CA ALA A 119 30.33 13.18 5.58
C ALA A 119 30.29 14.49 4.79
N GLN A 120 31.45 14.95 4.31
CA GLN A 120 31.51 16.10 3.41
C GLN A 120 31.11 15.65 2.01
N THR A 121 29.84 15.86 1.66
CA THR A 121 29.34 15.62 0.30
C THR A 121 29.69 16.81 -0.59
N GLN A 122 30.56 16.61 -1.59
CA GLN A 122 30.80 17.60 -2.64
C GLN A 122 29.81 17.37 -3.78
N GLU A 123 28.80 18.22 -3.89
CA GLU A 123 27.94 18.32 -5.07
C GLU A 123 28.70 19.05 -6.18
N LYS A 124 29.19 18.32 -7.19
CA LYS A 124 29.86 18.93 -8.34
C LYS A 124 28.83 19.57 -9.26
N VAL A 125 28.45 20.80 -8.97
CA VAL A 125 27.90 21.70 -9.99
C VAL A 125 29.09 22.20 -10.83
N CYS A 126 29.52 21.40 -11.79
CA CYS A 126 30.52 21.85 -12.76
C CYS A 126 29.85 22.92 -13.64
N LEU A 127 30.17 24.19 -13.39
CA LEU A 127 29.89 25.23 -14.37
C LEU A 127 30.62 24.87 -15.68
N PRO A 128 29.99 25.10 -16.85
CA PRO A 128 30.65 24.89 -18.14
C PRO A 128 31.98 25.65 -18.15
N LYS A 129 33.03 25.01 -18.66
CA LYS A 129 34.36 25.62 -18.73
C LYS A 129 34.34 26.76 -19.74
N LYS A 130 35.33 27.65 -19.67
CA LYS A 130 35.48 28.72 -20.66
C LYS A 130 35.59 28.17 -22.09
N GLU A 131 36.28 27.04 -22.24
CA GLU A 131 36.40 26.29 -23.51
C GLU A 131 35.02 25.86 -24.06
N ASP A 132 34.12 25.38 -23.20
CA ASP A 132 32.76 24.96 -23.60
C ASP A 132 31.94 26.17 -24.09
N ILE A 133 32.11 27.32 -23.44
CA ILE A 133 31.41 28.57 -23.80
C ILE A 133 31.97 29.16 -25.11
N GLU A 134 33.28 29.09 -25.32
CA GLU A 134 33.94 29.59 -26.53
C GLU A 134 33.57 28.73 -27.74
N SER A 135 33.63 27.41 -27.62
CA SER A 135 33.20 26.48 -28.68
C SER A 135 31.73 26.67 -29.04
N GLU A 136 30.83 26.83 -28.06
CA GLU A 136 29.41 27.09 -28.34
C GLU A 136 29.21 28.42 -29.08
N LYS A 137 29.95 29.47 -28.73
CA LYS A 137 29.91 30.76 -29.44
C LYS A 137 30.41 30.63 -30.88
N GLU A 138 31.50 29.91 -31.12
CA GLU A 138 32.03 29.67 -32.47
C GLU A 138 31.03 28.89 -33.33
N HIS A 139 30.44 27.82 -32.79
CA HIS A 139 29.40 27.05 -33.47
C HIS A 139 28.21 27.92 -33.84
N LYS A 140 27.77 28.77 -32.91
CA LYS A 140 26.65 29.69 -33.15
C LYS A 140 26.96 30.72 -34.23
N GLN A 141 28.15 31.34 -34.20
CA GLN A 141 28.59 32.28 -35.24
C GLN A 141 28.67 31.64 -36.63
N MET A 142 29.14 30.39 -36.71
CA MET A 142 29.19 29.66 -37.97
C MET A 142 27.78 29.42 -38.54
N ILE A 143 26.83 28.99 -37.70
CA ILE A 143 25.44 28.76 -38.11
C ILE A 143 24.81 30.07 -38.61
N GLU A 144 24.92 31.14 -37.83
CA GLU A 144 24.40 32.48 -38.20
C GLU A 144 25.05 33.00 -39.50
N GLY A 145 26.35 32.74 -39.70
CA GLY A 145 27.07 33.07 -40.92
C GLY A 145 26.58 32.31 -42.16
N ILE A 146 26.16 31.06 -42.00
CA ILE A 146 25.56 30.26 -43.08
C ILE A 146 24.12 30.72 -43.36
N GLU A 147 23.32 30.94 -42.31
CA GLU A 147 21.92 31.37 -42.44
C GLU A 147 21.79 32.74 -43.12
N SER A 148 22.71 33.66 -42.79
CA SER A 148 22.75 35.01 -43.37
C SER A 148 23.57 35.12 -44.66
N PHE A 149 24.10 34.01 -45.17
CA PHE A 149 24.94 34.02 -46.35
C PHE A 149 24.13 34.37 -47.60
N ASP A 150 24.48 35.49 -48.23
CA ASP A 150 23.89 35.92 -49.49
C ASP A 150 24.51 35.14 -50.67
N PRO A 151 23.74 34.28 -51.37
CA PRO A 151 24.25 33.49 -52.50
C PRO A 151 24.73 34.37 -53.66
N SER A 152 24.32 35.62 -53.74
CA SER A 152 24.77 36.58 -54.77
C SER A 152 26.27 36.91 -54.66
N LYS A 153 26.88 36.65 -53.50
CA LYS A 153 28.33 36.79 -53.27
C LYS A 153 29.15 35.62 -53.82
N LEU A 154 28.50 34.54 -54.27
CA LEU A 154 29.19 33.43 -54.93
C LEU A 154 29.61 33.83 -56.34
N LYS A 155 30.86 33.53 -56.70
CA LYS A 155 31.33 33.68 -58.08
C LYS A 155 30.61 32.67 -58.96
N HIS A 156 30.21 33.10 -60.17
CA HIS A 156 29.58 32.19 -61.12
C HIS A 156 30.56 31.08 -61.51
N ALA A 157 30.16 29.83 -61.23
CA ALA A 157 30.89 28.63 -61.63
C ALA A 157 30.25 28.06 -62.90
N GLU A 158 30.86 28.30 -64.05
CA GLU A 158 30.47 27.67 -65.30
C GLU A 158 31.00 26.23 -65.30
N THR A 159 30.11 25.25 -65.19
CA THR A 159 30.46 23.83 -65.20
C THR A 159 30.45 23.33 -66.65
N SER A 160 31.64 23.11 -67.22
CA SER A 160 31.79 22.51 -68.55
C SER A 160 31.72 20.98 -68.44
N VAL A 161 30.62 20.39 -68.90
CA VAL A 161 30.51 18.93 -69.09
C VAL A 161 31.31 18.56 -70.34
N LYS A 162 32.54 18.11 -70.14
CA LYS A 162 33.36 17.53 -71.21
C LYS A 162 32.85 16.12 -71.50
N ASN A 163 31.86 16.02 -72.39
CA ASN A 163 31.51 14.78 -73.07
C ASN A 163 32.07 14.83 -74.51
N PRO A 164 33.39 14.75 -74.73
CA PRO A 164 33.91 14.57 -76.07
C PRO A 164 33.37 13.26 -76.62
N LEU A 165 32.73 13.30 -77.79
CA LEU A 165 32.37 12.09 -78.49
C LEU A 165 33.66 11.32 -78.82
N PRO A 166 33.69 9.99 -78.64
CA PRO A 166 34.86 9.21 -79.01
C PRO A 166 35.22 9.47 -80.48
N THR A 167 36.50 9.74 -80.74
CA THR A 167 37.00 9.96 -82.10
C THR A 167 36.95 8.65 -82.88
N LYS A 168 36.83 8.75 -84.21
CA LYS A 168 36.70 7.58 -85.11
C LYS A 168 37.81 6.55 -84.90
N GLU A 169 39.03 7.01 -84.61
CA GLU A 169 40.18 6.15 -84.34
C GLU A 169 39.99 5.26 -83.09
N VAL A 170 39.41 5.81 -82.02
CA VAL A 170 39.12 5.05 -80.79
C VAL A 170 38.03 4.01 -81.05
N ILE A 171 37.02 4.37 -81.85
CA ILE A 171 35.94 3.44 -82.24
C ILE A 171 36.48 2.31 -83.11
N GLU A 172 37.42 2.59 -84.01
CA GLU A 172 38.04 1.58 -84.86
C GLU A 172 38.99 0.66 -84.09
N GLN A 173 39.73 1.19 -83.11
CA GLN A 173 40.55 0.38 -82.20
C GLN A 173 39.71 -0.58 -81.36
N GLU A 174 38.56 -0.15 -80.82
CA GLU A 174 37.65 -1.06 -80.09
C GLU A 174 36.98 -2.10 -81.00
N LYS A 175 36.71 -1.76 -82.27
CA LYS A 175 36.16 -2.72 -83.23
C LYS A 175 37.15 -3.77 -83.71
N ALA A 176 38.45 -3.50 -83.58
CA ALA A 176 39.52 -4.39 -84.02
C ALA A 176 40.04 -5.32 -82.91
N ALA A 177 39.65 -5.07 -81.65
CA ALA A 177 39.89 -5.95 -80.50
C ALA A 177 38.77 -7.01 -80.39
#